data_AF-A0A0M9DTV3-F1
#
_entry.id   AF-A0A0M9DTV3-F1
#
_cell.length_a   1.000
_cell.length_b   1.000
_cell.length_c   1.000
_cell.angle_alpha   90.00
_cell.angle_beta   90.00
_cell.angle_gamma   90.00
#
_symmetry.space_group_name_H-M   'P 1'
#
loop_
_entity.id
_entity.type
_entity.pdbx_description
1 polymer ?
#
loop_
_entity_poly.entity_id
_entity_poly.type
_entity_poly.pdbx_seq_one_letter_code
_entity_poly.pdbx_strand_id
1 'polypeptide(L)'
;MGENKIENLFAFALETNDLENFILGNDKYFVLDREYGEHWVLGSYNSYIEPYIAHLNGLLPEIFWKTIYSILENSTDKNIFLDFLVGYFIPYYNCPDKSLLVSRTEHTPKNNIHQIKNFLQTQKDSLIADKRGSGADWNSPSGLLGGVTANLQLIEKRGGPNFL
;
A
#
# COMPACT_ATOMS: atom_id res chain seq x y z
N MET A 1 -11.95 -35.81 -0.95
CA MET A 1 -12.60 -34.50 -1.25
C MET A 1 -11.82 -33.47 -0.46
N GLY A 2 -10.85 -32.83 -1.11
CA GLY A 2 -10.00 -31.82 -0.45
C GLY A 2 -10.77 -30.53 -0.34
N GLU A 3 -10.86 -29.99 0.87
CA GLU A 3 -11.45 -28.69 1.13
C GLU A 3 -10.72 -27.64 0.29
N ASN A 4 -11.44 -27.02 -0.66
CA ASN A 4 -10.99 -25.78 -1.30
C ASN A 4 -10.93 -24.71 -0.21
N LYS A 5 -9.80 -24.63 0.50
CA LYS A 5 -9.41 -23.40 1.17
C LYS A 5 -9.39 -22.34 0.09
N ILE A 6 -10.31 -21.38 0.15
CA ILE A 6 -10.16 -20.16 -0.64
C ILE A 6 -8.83 -19.57 -0.21
N GLU A 7 -7.83 -19.70 -1.07
CA GLU A 7 -6.47 -19.26 -0.83
C GLU A 7 -6.50 -17.73 -0.76
N ASN A 8 -6.02 -17.17 0.35
CA ASN A 8 -5.98 -15.72 0.52
C ASN A 8 -5.10 -15.12 -0.59
N LEU A 9 -5.68 -14.26 -1.45
CA LEU A 9 -4.97 -13.76 -2.63
C LEU A 9 -3.74 -12.89 -2.30
N PHE A 10 -3.71 -12.25 -1.13
CA PHE A 10 -2.54 -11.52 -0.67
C PHE A 10 -1.42 -12.49 -0.28
N ALA A 11 -1.75 -13.56 0.45
CA ALA A 11 -0.77 -14.61 0.77
C ALA A 11 -0.20 -15.25 -0.49
N PHE A 12 -1.07 -15.61 -1.44
CA PHE A 12 -0.66 -16.14 -2.75
C PHE A 12 0.30 -15.17 -3.46
N ALA A 13 -0.05 -13.88 -3.55
CA ALA A 13 0.78 -12.89 -4.22
C ALA A 13 2.17 -12.71 -3.58
N LEU A 14 2.27 -12.83 -2.25
CA LEU A 14 3.55 -12.80 -1.53
C LEU A 14 4.41 -14.02 -1.86
N GLU A 15 3.80 -15.20 -1.94
CA GLU A 15 4.50 -16.48 -2.17
C GLU A 15 4.93 -16.67 -3.62
N THR A 16 4.17 -16.13 -4.57
CA THR A 16 4.43 -16.27 -6.02
C THR A 16 5.14 -15.07 -6.65
N ASN A 17 5.63 -14.13 -5.84
CA ASN A 17 6.26 -12.89 -6.31
C ASN A 17 5.35 -12.06 -7.27
N ASP A 18 4.04 -12.07 -6.99
CA ASP A 18 2.99 -11.40 -7.80
C ASP A 18 2.41 -10.17 -7.08
N LEU A 19 3.14 -9.66 -6.08
CA LEU A 19 2.71 -8.56 -5.23
C LEU A 19 2.50 -7.25 -6.00
N GLU A 20 3.24 -7.02 -7.09
CA GLU A 20 3.04 -5.84 -7.94
C GLU A 20 1.64 -5.85 -8.57
N ASN A 21 1.24 -6.96 -9.18
CA ASN A 21 -0.09 -7.10 -9.76
C ASN A 21 -1.19 -7.05 -8.69
N PHE A 22 -0.93 -7.58 -7.49
CA PHE A 22 -1.84 -7.43 -6.35
C PHE A 22 -2.06 -5.96 -5.99
N ILE A 23 -0.98 -5.20 -5.84
CA ILE A 23 -1.05 -3.79 -5.46
C ILE A 23 -1.73 -2.96 -6.55
N LEU A 24 -1.41 -3.21 -7.82
CA LEU A 24 -2.00 -2.52 -8.94
C LEU A 24 -3.46 -2.93 -9.21
N GLY A 25 -3.95 -4.00 -8.56
CA GLY A 25 -5.29 -4.52 -8.80
C GLY A 25 -5.45 -5.13 -10.19
N ASN A 26 -4.39 -5.72 -10.75
CA ASN A 26 -4.43 -6.35 -12.06
C ASN A 26 -5.12 -7.73 -11.99
N ASP A 27 -5.77 -8.11 -13.10
CA ASP A 27 -6.40 -9.42 -13.30
C ASP A 27 -7.31 -9.86 -12.13
N LYS A 28 -6.96 -10.97 -11.47
CA LYS A 28 -7.71 -11.57 -10.37
C LYS A 28 -7.65 -10.79 -9.06
N TYR A 29 -6.78 -9.78 -8.97
CA TYR A 29 -6.60 -8.98 -7.76
C TYR A 29 -7.50 -7.75 -7.70
N PHE A 30 -8.22 -7.43 -8.79
CA PHE A 30 -9.21 -6.37 -8.78
C PHE A 30 -10.42 -6.76 -7.93
N VAL A 31 -10.64 -6.05 -6.83
CA VAL A 31 -11.83 -6.21 -5.98
C VAL A 31 -12.66 -4.96 -6.05
N LEU A 32 -13.86 -5.05 -6.62
CA LEU A 32 -14.78 -3.90 -6.68
C LEU A 32 -15.35 -3.61 -5.29
N ASP A 33 -15.05 -2.45 -4.73
CA ASP A 33 -15.71 -1.95 -3.52
C ASP A 33 -16.92 -1.08 -3.89
N ARG A 34 -18.13 -1.63 -3.72
CA ARG A 34 -19.38 -0.90 -4.05
C ARG A 34 -19.82 0.09 -2.98
N GLU A 35 -19.35 -0.06 -1.74
CA GLU A 35 -19.77 0.81 -0.64
C GLU A 35 -19.02 2.14 -0.65
N TYR A 36 -17.78 2.15 -1.12
CA TYR A 36 -16.92 3.33 -1.11
C TYR A 36 -16.62 3.88 -2.51
N GLY A 37 -17.45 3.60 -3.52
CA GLY A 37 -17.30 4.23 -4.83
C GLY A 37 -16.16 3.66 -5.68
N GLU A 38 -16.04 2.33 -5.71
CA GLU A 38 -15.13 1.56 -6.57
C GLU A 38 -13.64 1.62 -6.16
N HIS A 39 -13.35 1.98 -4.91
CA HIS A 39 -12.00 1.96 -4.34
C HIS A 39 -11.50 0.53 -4.08
N TRP A 40 -10.87 -0.08 -5.09
CA TRP A 40 -10.42 -1.46 -4.97
C TRP A 40 -9.39 -1.71 -3.87
N VAL A 41 -8.58 -0.71 -3.51
CA VAL A 41 -7.58 -0.81 -2.44
C VAL A 41 -8.22 -1.14 -1.08
N LEU A 42 -9.38 -0.53 -0.78
CA LEU A 42 -10.10 -0.82 0.47
C LEU A 42 -10.78 -2.18 0.40
N GLY A 43 -11.43 -2.49 -0.73
CA GLY A 43 -12.05 -3.79 -0.97
C GLY A 43 -11.06 -4.95 -0.86
N SER A 44 -9.88 -4.84 -1.48
CA SER A 44 -8.82 -5.85 -1.43
C SER A 44 -8.15 -5.92 -0.05
N TYR A 45 -7.98 -4.78 0.64
CA TYR A 45 -7.48 -4.76 2.01
C TYR A 45 -8.40 -5.54 2.95
N ASN A 46 -9.70 -5.22 2.97
CA ASN A 46 -10.69 -5.89 3.81
C ASN A 46 -10.83 -7.37 3.48
N SER A 47 -10.76 -7.72 2.18
CA SER A 47 -10.94 -9.10 1.73
C SER A 47 -9.73 -10.00 1.98
N TYR A 48 -8.50 -9.45 1.86
CA TYR A 48 -7.29 -10.27 1.80
C TYR A 48 -6.20 -9.84 2.79
N ILE A 49 -5.88 -8.55 2.90
CA ILE A 49 -4.78 -8.12 3.77
C ILE A 49 -5.18 -8.20 5.24
N GLU A 50 -6.31 -7.61 5.63
CA GLU A 50 -6.75 -7.56 7.02
C GLU A 50 -6.90 -8.96 7.64
N PRO A 51 -7.60 -9.93 7.00
CA PRO A 51 -7.69 -11.29 7.52
C PRO A 51 -6.31 -11.97 7.62
N TYR A 52 -5.41 -11.72 6.67
CA TYR A 52 -4.08 -12.32 6.66
C TYR A 52 -3.22 -11.79 7.82
N ILE A 53 -3.14 -10.48 7.99
CA ILE A 53 -2.30 -9.88 9.04
C ILE A 53 -2.90 -10.10 10.43
N ALA A 54 -4.20 -10.34 10.57
CA ALA A 54 -4.81 -10.69 11.86
C ALA A 54 -4.17 -11.95 12.47
N HIS A 55 -3.78 -12.93 11.64
CA HIS A 55 -3.02 -14.11 12.07
C HIS A 55 -1.55 -13.83 12.40
N LEU A 56 -1.04 -12.65 12.02
CA LEU A 56 0.33 -12.18 12.23
C LEU A 56 0.39 -11.06 13.28
N ASN A 57 -0.53 -11.07 14.24
CA ASN A 57 -0.65 -10.03 15.28
C ASN A 57 -0.82 -8.61 14.70
N GLY A 58 -1.47 -8.50 13.55
CA GLY A 58 -1.73 -7.25 12.85
C GLY A 58 -0.52 -6.66 12.12
N LEU A 59 0.59 -7.38 11.99
CA LEU A 59 1.81 -6.92 11.33
C LEU A 59 1.84 -7.30 9.84
N LEU A 60 2.33 -6.39 9.01
CA LEU A 60 2.71 -6.73 7.63
C LEU A 60 3.94 -7.64 7.67
N PRO A 61 3.95 -8.75 6.92
CA PRO A 61 5.02 -9.74 7.00
C PRO A 61 6.33 -9.20 6.40
N GLU A 62 7.48 -9.73 6.83
CA GLU A 62 8.79 -9.30 6.33
C GLU A 62 8.92 -9.45 4.79
N ILE A 63 8.32 -10.50 4.22
CA ILE A 63 8.32 -10.74 2.77
C ILE A 63 7.63 -9.59 2.01
N PHE A 64 6.57 -8.98 2.56
CA PHE A 64 5.95 -7.81 1.97
C PHE A 64 6.98 -6.69 1.80
N TRP A 65 7.68 -6.32 2.88
CA TRP A 65 8.67 -5.25 2.86
C TRP A 65 9.84 -5.54 1.91
N LYS A 66 10.35 -6.78 1.90
CA LYS A 66 11.42 -7.19 0.97
C LYS A 66 10.98 -7.03 -0.49
N THR A 67 9.76 -7.45 -0.82
CA THR A 67 9.26 -7.38 -2.20
C THR A 67 8.97 -5.96 -2.65
N ILE A 68 8.42 -5.09 -1.78
CA ILE A 68 8.18 -3.67 -2.09
C ILE A 68 9.46 -2.97 -2.56
N TYR A 69 10.59 -3.24 -1.90
CA TYR A 69 11.86 -2.65 -2.30
C TYR A 69 12.23 -3.03 -3.74
N SER A 70 12.17 -4.33 -4.05
CA SER A 70 12.48 -4.82 -5.40
C SER A 70 11.55 -4.23 -6.46
N ILE A 71 10.25 -4.07 -6.14
CA ILE A 71 9.28 -3.50 -7.09
C ILE A 71 9.55 -2.01 -7.32
N LEU A 72 9.82 -1.20 -6.29
CA LEU A 72 10.10 0.23 -6.48
C LEU A 72 11.30 0.49 -7.40
N GLU A 73 12.30 -0.39 -7.37
CA GLU A 73 13.46 -0.28 -8.26
C GLU A 73 13.15 -0.69 -9.71
N ASN A 74 12.31 -1.70 -9.90
CA ASN A 74 12.15 -2.38 -11.20
C ASN A 74 10.80 -2.16 -11.89
N SER A 75 9.81 -1.59 -11.20
CA SER A 75 8.47 -1.37 -11.74
C SER A 75 8.52 -0.49 -12.98
N THR A 76 7.75 -0.85 -14.00
CA THR A 76 7.62 -0.08 -15.23
C THR A 76 6.88 1.23 -15.02
N ASP A 77 5.95 1.28 -14.06
CA ASP A 77 5.16 2.47 -13.73
C ASP A 77 5.21 2.76 -12.24
N LYS A 78 6.36 3.31 -11.83
CA LYS A 78 6.69 3.50 -10.43
C LYS A 78 5.78 4.53 -9.74
N ASN A 79 5.25 5.50 -10.48
CA ASN A 79 4.36 6.52 -9.93
C ASN A 79 3.02 5.92 -9.50
N ILE A 80 2.41 5.14 -10.39
CA ILE A 80 1.14 4.46 -10.13
C ILE A 80 1.30 3.40 -9.06
N PHE A 81 2.39 2.64 -9.12
CA PHE A 81 2.69 1.69 -8.06
C PHE A 81 2.80 2.36 -6.69
N LEU A 82 3.50 3.50 -6.59
CA LEU A 82 3.63 4.23 -5.33
C LEU A 82 2.27 4.72 -4.82
N ASP A 83 1.44 5.31 -5.69
CA ASP A 83 0.11 5.81 -5.34
C ASP A 83 -0.74 4.70 -4.68
N PHE A 84 -0.79 3.52 -5.30
CA PHE A 84 -1.52 2.38 -4.76
C PHE A 84 -0.85 1.77 -3.52
N LEU A 85 0.48 1.65 -3.49
CA LEU A 85 1.20 1.15 -2.32
C LEU A 85 0.89 1.99 -1.08
N VAL A 86 0.89 3.31 -1.19
CA VAL A 86 0.54 4.21 -0.09
C VAL A 86 -0.91 4.04 0.33
N GLY A 87 -1.81 3.80 -0.63
CA GLY A 87 -3.19 3.41 -0.35
C GLY A 87 -3.31 2.13 0.50
N TYR A 88 -2.37 1.18 0.40
CA TYR A 88 -2.36 -0.04 1.21
C TYR A 88 -1.80 0.13 2.62
N PHE A 89 -1.30 1.30 2.99
CA PHE A 89 -0.87 1.60 4.36
C PHE A 89 -2.03 1.88 5.34
N ILE A 90 -3.23 1.41 5.00
CA ILE A 90 -4.43 1.37 5.87
C ILE A 90 -4.12 0.95 7.32
N PRO A 91 -3.28 -0.08 7.59
CA PRO A 91 -2.93 -0.46 8.96
C PRO A 91 -2.38 0.67 9.83
N TYR A 92 -1.84 1.74 9.26
CA TYR A 92 -1.25 2.84 10.03
C TYR A 92 -2.21 4.00 10.26
N TYR A 93 -3.14 4.27 9.34
CA TYR A 93 -4.07 5.39 9.49
C TYR A 93 -5.48 4.98 9.94
N ASN A 94 -5.82 3.69 9.83
CA ASN A 94 -7.07 3.09 10.30
C ASN A 94 -6.83 2.07 11.43
N CYS A 95 -6.13 2.50 12.50
CA CYS A 95 -5.86 1.68 13.67
C CYS A 95 -6.30 2.40 14.95
N PRO A 96 -7.41 2.00 15.59
CA PRO A 96 -7.85 2.61 16.85
C PRO A 96 -6.99 2.16 18.03
N ASP A 97 -6.36 0.99 17.96
CA ASP A 97 -5.44 0.49 18.98
C ASP A 97 -4.07 1.14 18.86
N LYS A 98 -3.72 1.98 19.85
CA LYS A 98 -2.43 2.68 19.90
C LYS A 98 -1.26 1.73 20.12
N SER A 99 -1.44 0.65 20.88
CA SER A 99 -0.37 -0.31 21.18
C SER A 99 0.02 -1.10 19.94
N LEU A 100 -0.98 -1.53 19.18
CA LEU A 100 -0.77 -2.18 17.88
C LEU A 100 -0.13 -1.22 16.88
N LEU A 101 -0.54 0.05 16.85
CA LEU A 101 0.07 1.04 15.98
C LEU A 101 1.56 1.26 16.29
N VAL A 102 1.92 1.39 17.57
CA VAL A 102 3.33 1.47 18.01
C VAL A 102 4.09 0.23 17.54
N SER A 103 3.53 -0.97 17.76
CA SER A 103 4.15 -2.22 17.32
C SER A 103 4.36 -2.24 15.80
N ARG A 104 3.36 -1.86 15.00
CA ARG A 104 3.47 -1.74 13.53
C ARG A 104 4.59 -0.79 13.13
N THR A 105 4.66 0.38 13.76
CA THR A 105 5.70 1.39 13.48
C THR A 105 7.09 0.85 13.80
N GLU A 106 7.28 0.21 14.95
CA GLU A 106 8.57 -0.36 15.37
C GLU A 106 9.03 -1.51 14.48
N HIS A 107 8.09 -2.31 13.96
CA HIS A 107 8.38 -3.43 13.06
C HIS A 107 8.46 -3.02 11.58
N THR A 108 8.22 -1.75 11.24
CA THR A 108 8.42 -1.26 9.88
C THR A 108 9.93 -1.14 9.62
N PRO A 109 10.49 -1.83 8.62
CA PRO A 109 11.92 -1.80 8.41
C PRO A 109 12.41 -0.39 8.04
N LYS A 110 13.37 0.13 8.81
CA LYS A 110 13.93 1.47 8.58
C LYS A 110 14.44 1.66 7.17
N ASN A 111 15.01 0.62 6.56
CA ASN A 111 15.50 0.68 5.19
C ASN A 111 14.37 1.00 4.18
N ASN A 112 13.21 0.34 4.31
CA ASN A 112 12.04 0.61 3.47
C ASN A 112 11.52 2.05 3.64
N ILE A 113 11.55 2.57 4.86
CA ILE A 113 11.17 3.97 5.13
C ILE A 113 12.09 4.92 4.33
N HIS A 114 13.41 4.73 4.42
CA HIS A 114 14.37 5.55 3.68
C HIS A 114 14.22 5.41 2.16
N GLN A 115 13.91 4.21 1.67
CA GLN A 115 13.73 3.95 0.25
C GLN A 115 12.50 4.65 -0.33
N ILE A 116 11.36 4.57 0.36
CA ILE A 116 10.14 5.29 -0.04
C ILE A 116 10.40 6.80 -0.02
N LYS A 117 11.08 7.31 1.01
CA LYS A 117 11.47 8.72 1.12
C LYS A 117 12.37 9.17 -0.03
N ASN A 118 13.43 8.39 -0.34
CA ASN A 118 14.32 8.68 -1.46
C ASN A 118 13.59 8.60 -2.80
N PHE A 119 12.66 7.66 -2.95
CA PHE A 119 11.83 7.54 -4.13
C PHE A 119 10.99 8.80 -4.34
N LEU A 120 10.29 9.27 -3.31
CA LEU A 120 9.49 10.51 -3.37
C LEU A 120 10.33 11.72 -3.80
N GLN A 121 11.55 11.82 -3.27
CA GLN A 121 12.45 12.91 -3.62
C GLN A 121 12.92 12.83 -5.08
N THR A 122 13.26 11.63 -5.55
CA THR A 122 13.79 11.43 -6.91
C THR A 122 12.72 11.46 -7.99
N GLN A 123 11.49 11.04 -7.68
CA GLN A 123 10.35 11.02 -8.63
C GLN A 123 9.44 12.23 -8.51
N LYS A 124 9.79 13.23 -7.70
CA LYS A 124 8.93 14.38 -7.37
C LYS A 124 8.30 15.03 -8.59
N ASP A 125 9.11 15.40 -9.59
CA ASP A 125 8.62 16.11 -10.77
C ASP A 125 7.74 15.21 -11.65
N SER A 126 8.07 13.91 -11.72
CA SER A 126 7.25 12.93 -12.42
C SER A 126 5.88 12.76 -11.76
N LEU A 127 5.84 12.67 -10.43
CA LEU A 127 4.60 12.57 -9.64
C LEU A 127 3.73 13.83 -9.74
N ILE A 128 4.33 15.02 -9.91
CA ILE A 128 3.59 16.28 -10.12
C ILE A 128 2.92 16.31 -11.49
N ALA A 129 3.62 15.82 -12.51
CA ALA A 129 3.14 15.77 -13.89
C ALA A 129 2.10 14.67 -14.12
N ASP A 130 2.15 13.59 -13.34
CA ASP A 130 1.24 12.46 -13.45
C ASP A 130 -0.11 12.76 -12.81
N LYS A 131 -1.19 12.53 -13.57
CA LYS A 131 -2.57 12.81 -13.16
C LYS A 131 -3.49 11.59 -13.18
N ARG A 132 -2.96 10.40 -13.47
CA ARG A 132 -3.76 9.18 -13.71
C ARG A 132 -4.41 8.60 -12.46
N GLY A 133 -4.09 9.09 -11.26
CA GLY A 133 -4.69 8.63 -10.00
C GLY A 133 -6.07 9.22 -9.75
N SER A 134 -6.91 8.47 -9.02
CA SER A 134 -8.24 8.92 -8.61
C SER A 134 -8.15 10.22 -7.80
N GLY A 135 -8.67 11.33 -8.35
CA GLY A 135 -8.55 12.63 -7.68
C GLY A 135 -7.49 13.57 -8.28
N ALA A 136 -6.48 13.03 -8.97
CA ALA A 136 -5.31 13.80 -9.35
C ALA A 136 -5.57 14.80 -10.49
N ASP A 137 -6.38 14.43 -11.49
CA ASP A 137 -6.74 15.28 -12.63
C ASP A 137 -7.61 16.50 -12.28
N TRP A 138 -8.43 16.40 -11.22
CA TRP A 138 -9.52 17.35 -10.92
C TRP A 138 -9.37 18.05 -9.56
N ASN A 139 -8.65 17.44 -8.60
CA ASN A 139 -8.52 17.95 -7.23
C ASN A 139 -7.06 18.19 -6.79
N SER A 140 -6.05 17.86 -7.61
CA SER A 140 -4.64 17.99 -7.22
C SER A 140 -3.83 18.84 -8.21
N PRO A 141 -3.52 20.11 -7.88
CA PRO A 141 -2.60 20.91 -8.69
C PRO A 141 -1.21 20.26 -8.78
N SER A 142 -0.85 19.42 -7.80
CA SER A 142 0.41 18.67 -7.75
C SER A 142 0.29 17.20 -8.17
N GLY A 143 -0.75 16.84 -8.94
CA GLY A 143 -0.89 15.49 -9.52
C GLY A 143 -0.92 14.39 -8.46
N LEU A 144 -0.32 13.24 -8.76
CA LEU A 144 -0.20 12.13 -7.80
C LEU A 144 0.56 12.51 -6.53
N LEU A 145 1.55 13.41 -6.62
CA LEU A 145 2.33 13.82 -5.46
C LEU A 145 1.44 14.36 -4.32
N GLY A 146 0.37 15.09 -4.66
CA GLY A 146 -0.55 15.66 -3.68
C GLY A 146 -1.26 14.58 -2.85
N GLY A 147 -1.82 13.57 -3.51
CA GLY A 147 -2.54 12.46 -2.85
C GLY A 147 -1.59 11.59 -2.02
N VAL A 148 -0.46 11.20 -2.60
CA VAL A 148 0.59 10.44 -1.91
C VAL A 148 1.06 11.17 -0.66
N THR A 149 1.41 12.46 -0.76
CA THR A 149 1.88 13.24 0.39
C THR A 149 0.81 13.35 1.47
N ALA A 150 -0.45 13.58 1.11
CA ALA A 150 -1.54 13.69 2.08
C ALA A 150 -1.74 12.39 2.88
N ASN A 151 -1.70 11.23 2.22
CA ASN A 151 -1.80 9.93 2.88
C ASN A 151 -0.61 9.66 3.82
N LEU A 152 0.61 9.98 3.38
CA LEU A 152 1.80 9.80 4.22
C LEU A 152 1.81 10.74 5.43
N GLN A 153 1.36 11.99 5.28
CA GLN A 153 1.17 12.91 6.40
C GLN A 153 0.11 12.40 7.39
N LEU A 154 -0.97 11.79 6.89
CA LEU A 154 -1.99 11.18 7.74
C LEU A 154 -1.41 10.03 8.56
N ILE A 155 -0.59 9.18 7.94
CA ILE A 155 0.12 8.08 8.61
C ILE A 155 0.99 8.62 9.75
N GLU A 156 1.85 9.60 9.48
CA GLU A 156 2.70 10.21 10.50
C GLU A 156 1.88 10.84 11.63
N LYS A 157 0.84 11.62 11.28
CA LYS A 157 -0.06 12.26 12.26
C LYS A 157 -0.75 11.26 13.19
N ARG A 158 -1.00 10.04 12.72
CA ARG A 158 -1.63 8.98 13.52
C ARG A 158 -0.64 8.27 14.44
N GLY A 159 0.67 8.47 14.27
CA GLY A 159 1.74 7.77 15.00
C GLY A 159 2.40 6.63 14.21
N GLY A 160 2.16 6.58 12.90
CA GLY A 160 2.82 5.68 11.97
C GLY A 160 4.26 6.13 11.62
N PRO A 161 4.95 5.36 10.77
CA PRO A 161 6.28 5.72 10.29
C PRO A 161 6.29 7.02 9.48
N ASN A 162 7.38 7.78 9.58
CA ASN A 162 7.58 8.97 8.75
C ASN A 162 8.26 8.60 7.41
N PHE A 163 7.46 8.58 6.34
CA PHE A 163 7.90 8.29 4.98
C PHE A 163 8.25 9.54 4.13
N LEU A 164 8.21 10.75 4.71
CA LEU A 164 8.39 12.05 4.03
C LEU A 164 9.78 12.65 4.29
#